data_AF-A0A5P1E5P7-F1
#
_entry.id   AF-A0A5P1E5P7-F1
#
_cell.length_a   1.000
_cell.length_b   1.000
_cell.length_c   1.000
_cell.angle_alpha   90.00
_cell.angle_beta   90.00
_cell.angle_gamma   90.00
#
_symmetry.space_group_name_H-M   'P 1'
#
loop_
_entity.id
_entity.type
_entity.pdbx_description
1 polymer ?
#
loop_
_entity_poly.entity_id
_entity_poly.type
_entity_poly.pdbx_seq_one_letter_code
_entity_poly.pdbx_strand_id
1 'polypeptide(L)'
;MGDSTQANKELSNTDSPYFLYSSDIPGVSIVTQNPTGENYATLSRAIRMTLLAKNKYGFIDGTIEKPSSSDPKASQWERWNKMVYSWILNSVHNDITNSVMYAETAQEVWLELSDRFSQQNAPRIFQLSRAIATHEQGTCTMGRTLFL
;
A
#
# COMPACT_ATOMS: atom_id res chain seq x y z
N MET A 1 29.71 29.82 -34.36
CA MET A 1 28.75 29.85 -33.24
C MET A 1 27.80 28.68 -33.43
N GLY A 2 28.09 27.55 -32.80
CA GLY A 2 27.31 26.33 -32.91
C GLY A 2 26.94 25.83 -31.53
N ASP A 3 25.66 25.49 -31.42
CA ASP A 3 25.04 24.67 -30.38
C ASP A 3 24.69 25.34 -29.05
N SER A 4 23.42 25.76 -28.94
CA SER A 4 22.75 26.04 -27.67
C SER A 4 21.39 25.33 -27.63
N THR A 5 21.21 24.29 -28.43
CA THR A 5 19.90 23.61 -28.59
C THR A 5 19.80 22.31 -27.79
N GLN A 6 20.89 21.84 -27.17
CA GLN A 6 20.88 20.59 -26.39
C GLN A 6 20.64 20.72 -24.87
N ALA A 7 20.46 21.92 -24.32
CA ALA A 7 20.27 22.09 -22.86
C ALA A 7 18.81 22.00 -22.36
N ASN A 8 17.82 21.88 -23.26
CA ASN A 8 16.41 22.10 -22.91
C ASN A 8 15.56 20.81 -22.81
N LYS A 9 16.17 19.62 -22.85
CA LYS A 9 15.44 18.34 -22.90
C LYS A 9 15.25 17.64 -21.54
N GLU A 10 15.69 18.25 -20.44
CA GLU A 10 15.51 17.68 -19.09
C GLU A 10 14.48 18.42 -18.21
N LEU A 11 13.72 19.38 -18.75
CA LEU A 11 12.61 20.00 -18.04
C LEU A 11 11.32 19.21 -18.30
N SER A 12 10.72 18.66 -17.24
CA SER A 12 9.40 17.99 -17.20
C SER A 12 9.32 16.54 -17.70
N ASN A 13 10.16 15.65 -17.18
CA ASN A 13 9.83 14.22 -17.23
C ASN A 13 8.78 13.92 -16.15
N THR A 14 7.50 14.17 -16.47
CA THR A 14 6.35 13.99 -15.56
C THR A 14 6.13 12.53 -15.16
N ASP A 15 6.72 11.59 -15.91
CA ASP A 15 6.72 10.16 -15.60
C ASP A 15 7.83 9.76 -14.62
N SER A 16 8.71 10.70 -14.25
CA SER A 16 9.72 10.41 -13.22
C SER A 16 9.03 10.16 -11.89
N PRO A 17 9.35 9.07 -11.19
CA PRO A 17 8.84 8.81 -9.85
C PRO A 17 9.26 9.89 -8.84
N TYR A 18 10.20 10.76 -9.22
CA TYR A 18 10.67 11.87 -8.42
C TYR A 18 10.08 13.23 -8.80
N PHE A 19 9.12 13.28 -9.73
CA PHE A 19 8.44 14.51 -10.12
C PHE A 19 7.44 14.95 -9.05
N LEU A 20 7.47 16.25 -8.71
CA LEU A 20 6.59 16.91 -7.73
C LEU A 20 5.41 17.57 -8.44
N TYR A 21 4.20 17.16 -8.09
CA TYR A 21 2.99 17.91 -8.43
C TYR A 21 2.73 18.98 -7.37
N SER A 22 2.11 20.11 -7.74
CA SER A 22 1.74 21.17 -6.78
C SER A 22 0.74 20.69 -5.72
N SER A 23 0.13 19.52 -5.92
CA SER A 23 -0.81 18.86 -5.00
C SER A 23 -0.12 17.91 -4.00
N ASP A 24 1.21 17.75 -4.06
CA ASP A 24 1.96 16.85 -3.18
C ASP A 24 2.31 17.54 -1.85
N ILE A 25 1.37 17.52 -0.89
CA ILE A 25 1.54 18.11 0.44
C ILE A 25 1.64 16.99 1.50
N PRO A 26 2.71 16.94 2.34
CA PRO A 26 2.93 15.86 3.31
C PRO A 26 1.84 15.72 4.40
N GLY A 27 1.15 16.82 4.71
CA GLY A 27 0.13 16.91 5.77
C GLY A 27 -1.30 16.57 5.34
N VAL A 28 -1.52 16.20 4.08
CA VAL A 28 -2.85 15.83 3.58
C VAL A 28 -3.00 14.32 3.70
N SER A 29 -4.02 13.87 4.42
CA SER A 29 -4.41 12.46 4.38
C SER A 29 -4.92 12.13 2.98
N ILE A 30 -4.35 11.08 2.37
CA ILE A 30 -4.76 10.61 1.05
C ILE A 30 -6.09 9.85 1.08
N VAL A 31 -6.57 9.46 2.27
CA VAL A 31 -7.86 8.81 2.46
C VAL A 31 -8.54 9.32 3.73
N THR A 32 -9.65 10.05 3.58
CA THR A 32 -10.41 10.66 4.69
C THR A 32 -11.34 9.68 5.42
N GLN A 33 -11.21 8.37 5.19
CA GLN A 33 -12.10 7.38 5.82
C GLN A 33 -11.47 6.82 7.08
N ASN A 34 -12.17 6.94 8.21
CA ASN A 34 -11.79 6.32 9.47
C ASN A 34 -11.66 4.79 9.30
N PRO A 35 -10.46 4.20 9.43
CA PRO A 35 -10.32 2.76 9.38
C PRO A 35 -10.75 2.16 10.72
N THR A 36 -12.02 1.78 10.83
CA THR A 36 -12.43 0.68 11.71
C THR A 36 -11.88 -0.63 11.16
N GLY A 37 -11.64 -1.65 11.99
CA GLY A 37 -11.07 -2.94 11.56
C GLY A 37 -11.79 -3.59 10.37
N GLU A 38 -13.11 -3.36 10.21
CA GLU A 38 -13.90 -3.83 9.07
C GLU A 38 -13.65 -3.05 7.76
N ASN A 39 -13.18 -1.79 7.85
CA ASN A 39 -12.94 -0.90 6.71
C ASN A 39 -11.49 -0.89 6.24
N TYR A 40 -10.62 -1.71 6.85
CA TYR A 40 -9.19 -1.73 6.55
C TYR A 40 -8.87 -2.27 5.14
N ALA A 41 -9.66 -3.22 4.62
CA ALA A 41 -9.57 -3.67 3.23
C ALA A 41 -9.83 -2.52 2.23
N THR A 42 -10.84 -1.70 2.54
CA THR A 42 -11.21 -0.52 1.74
C THR A 42 -10.14 0.55 1.83
N LEU A 43 -9.61 0.81 3.03
CA LEU A 43 -8.51 1.76 3.24
C LEU A 43 -7.25 1.36 2.47
N SER A 44 -6.78 0.12 2.63
CA SER A 44 -5.57 -0.36 1.96
C SER A 44 -5.70 -0.28 0.43
N ARG A 45 -6.89 -0.62 -0.11
CA ARG A 45 -7.17 -0.46 -1.53
C ARG A 45 -7.17 1.01 -1.97
N ALA A 46 -7.71 1.92 -1.15
CA ALA A 46 -7.70 3.35 -1.43
C ALA A 46 -6.27 3.93 -1.43
N ILE A 47 -5.45 3.60 -0.42
CA ILE A 47 -4.04 4.01 -0.35
C ILE A 47 -3.29 3.52 -1.60
N ARG A 48 -3.46 2.24 -1.97
CA ARG A 48 -2.86 1.67 -3.18
C ARG A 48 -3.25 2.44 -4.44
N MET A 49 -4.54 2.71 -4.63
CA MET A 49 -5.04 3.44 -5.80
C MET A 49 -4.49 4.87 -5.87
N THR A 50 -4.43 5.58 -4.74
CA THR A 50 -3.89 6.94 -4.70
C THR A 50 -2.40 6.96 -5.00
N LEU A 51 -1.61 6.03 -4.45
CA LEU A 51 -0.17 5.97 -4.73
C LEU A 51 0.13 5.58 -6.18
N LEU A 52 -0.68 4.69 -6.78
CA LEU A 52 -0.60 4.38 -8.21
C LEU A 52 -0.89 5.61 -9.06
N ALA A 53 -1.95 6.36 -8.77
CA ALA A 53 -2.31 7.57 -9.50
C ALA A 53 -1.22 8.67 -9.41
N LYS A 54 -0.39 8.65 -8.37
CA LYS A 54 0.71 9.61 -8.16
C LYS A 54 2.08 9.11 -8.66
N ASN A 55 2.15 7.92 -9.27
CA ASN A 55 3.40 7.24 -9.65
C ASN A 55 4.37 7.06 -8.46
N LYS A 56 3.83 6.83 -7.25
CA LYS A 56 4.59 6.63 -6.01
C LYS A 56 4.41 5.24 -5.40
N TYR A 57 3.62 4.38 -6.03
CA TYR A 57 3.44 2.99 -5.57
C TYR A 57 4.76 2.23 -5.46
N GLY A 58 5.74 2.59 -6.30
CA GLY A 58 7.05 1.96 -6.30
C GLY A 58 7.84 2.05 -4.98
N PHE A 59 7.50 3.04 -4.13
CA PHE A 59 8.11 3.21 -2.81
C PHE A 59 7.59 2.21 -1.77
N ILE A 60 6.43 1.58 -2.01
CA ILE A 60 5.82 0.62 -1.08
C ILE A 60 5.89 -0.83 -1.58
N ASP A 61 5.96 -1.06 -2.89
CA ASP A 61 6.15 -2.40 -3.45
C ASP A 61 7.63 -2.79 -3.58
N GLY A 62 8.55 -1.84 -3.41
CA GLY A 62 9.99 -2.05 -3.48
C GLY A 62 10.60 -1.95 -4.88
N THR A 63 9.81 -1.64 -5.91
CA THR A 63 10.34 -1.43 -7.28
C THR A 63 11.21 -0.18 -7.39
N ILE A 64 11.03 0.80 -6.50
CA ILE A 64 11.93 1.95 -6.35
C ILE A 64 12.84 1.71 -5.15
N GLU A 65 13.96 1.04 -5.41
CA GLU A 65 14.95 0.71 -4.39
C GLU A 65 15.65 1.95 -3.84
N LYS A 66 16.09 1.86 -2.59
CA LYS A 66 16.92 2.89 -1.95
C LYS A 66 18.26 2.96 -2.68
N PRO A 67 18.60 4.10 -3.30
CA PRO A 67 19.89 4.25 -3.98
C PRO A 67 21.03 4.31 -2.95
N SER A 68 22.25 4.04 -3.41
CA SER A 68 23.45 4.12 -2.55
C SER A 68 23.61 5.52 -1.94
N SER A 69 24.22 5.62 -0.76
CA SER A 69 24.46 6.91 -0.08
C SER A 69 25.33 7.87 -0.88
N SER A 70 26.08 7.38 -1.86
CA SER A 70 26.90 8.19 -2.77
C SER A 70 26.13 8.72 -3.99
N ASP A 71 24.90 8.26 -4.22
CA ASP A 71 24.06 8.73 -5.33
C ASP A 71 23.42 10.09 -4.98
N PRO A 72 23.56 11.12 -5.85
CA PRO A 72 22.85 12.39 -5.70
C PRO A 72 21.33 12.25 -5.49
N LYS A 73 20.72 11.18 -6.01
CA LYS A 73 19.30 10.86 -5.88
C LYS A 73 18.90 10.33 -4.52
N ALA A 74 19.84 9.94 -3.65
CA ALA A 74 19.54 9.43 -2.31
C ALA A 74 18.77 10.43 -1.45
N SER A 75 19.18 11.70 -1.49
CA SER A 75 18.46 12.77 -0.77
C SER A 75 17.04 12.99 -1.29
N GLN A 76 16.80 12.71 -2.57
CA GLN A 76 15.50 12.85 -3.20
C GLN A 76 14.62 11.66 -2.86
N TRP A 77 15.15 10.43 -2.98
CA TRP A 77 14.48 9.21 -2.56
C TRP A 77 14.04 9.28 -1.10
N GLU A 78 14.91 9.74 -0.19
CA GLU A 78 14.59 9.85 1.24
C GLU A 78 13.41 10.79 1.49
N ARG A 79 13.39 11.96 0.84
CA ARG A 79 12.28 12.92 0.94
C ARG A 79 10.96 12.31 0.48
N TRP A 80 10.98 11.57 -0.62
CA TRP A 80 9.78 10.91 -1.15
C TRP A 80 9.31 9.75 -0.30
N ASN A 81 10.24 8.90 0.15
CA ASN A 81 9.95 7.83 1.08
C ASN A 81 9.28 8.37 2.36
N LYS A 82 9.79 9.47 2.93
CA LYS A 82 9.18 10.10 4.11
C LYS A 82 7.83 10.75 3.83
N MET A 83 7.59 11.25 2.62
CA MET A 83 6.28 11.78 2.22
C MET A 83 5.24 10.67 2.07
N VAL A 84 5.60 9.55 1.43
CA VAL A 84 4.70 8.39 1.32
C VAL A 84 4.43 7.79 2.70
N TYR A 85 5.47 7.72 3.54
CA TYR A 85 5.35 7.32 4.95
C TYR A 85 4.34 8.20 5.70
N SER A 86 4.43 9.53 5.59
CA SER A 86 3.51 10.44 6.28
C SER A 86 2.07 10.31 5.76
N TRP A 87 1.89 10.13 4.45
CA TRP A 87 0.57 9.88 3.86
C TRP A 87 -0.08 8.60 4.38
N ILE A 88 0.70 7.53 4.53
CA ILE A 88 0.20 6.28 5.09
C ILE A 88 -0.15 6.47 6.57
N LEU A 89 0.73 7.09 7.37
CA LEU A 89 0.46 7.36 8.79
C LEU A 89 -0.79 8.21 9.01
N ASN A 90 -0.97 9.27 8.21
CA ASN A 90 -2.13 10.16 8.29
C ASN A 90 -3.43 9.50 7.81
N SER A 91 -3.35 8.32 7.19
CA SER A 91 -4.50 7.56 6.71
C SER A 91 -4.89 6.41 7.65
N VAL A 92 -4.07 6.10 8.66
CA VAL A 92 -4.32 5.00 9.62
C VAL A 92 -4.67 5.53 11.01
N HIS A 93 -5.38 4.71 11.80
CA HIS A 93 -5.74 5.06 13.18
C HIS A 93 -4.52 5.01 14.12
N ASN A 94 -4.52 5.83 15.17
CA ASN A 94 -3.41 5.95 16.14
C ASN A 94 -2.97 4.61 16.76
N ASP A 95 -3.89 3.67 16.94
CA ASP A 95 -3.57 2.34 17.50
C ASP A 95 -2.64 1.54 16.58
N ILE A 96 -2.72 1.78 15.27
CA ILE A 96 -1.87 1.16 14.26
C ILE A 96 -0.58 1.98 14.11
N THR A 97 -0.67 3.31 14.19
CA THR A 97 0.48 4.23 14.17
C THR A 97 1.52 3.86 15.22
N ASN A 98 1.11 3.49 16.44
CA ASN A 98 2.03 3.08 17.50
C ASN A 98 2.80 1.80 17.17
N SER A 99 2.22 0.90 16.38
CA SER A 99 2.88 -0.33 16.00
C SER A 99 3.90 -0.16 14.87
N VAL A 100 3.61 0.74 13.93
CA VAL A 100 4.47 1.01 12.77
C VAL A 100 5.49 2.12 13.03
N MET A 101 5.53 2.67 14.26
CA MET A 101 6.37 3.81 14.64
C MET A 101 7.87 3.56 14.46
N TYR A 102 8.28 2.28 14.49
CA TYR A 102 9.68 1.87 14.36
C TYR A 102 10.11 1.60 12.91
N ALA A 103 9.20 1.63 11.95
CA ALA A 103 9.53 1.46 10.55
C ALA A 103 10.31 2.68 10.03
N GLU A 104 11.40 2.45 9.32
CA GLU A 104 12.23 3.50 8.75
C GLU A 104 11.75 3.92 7.36
N THR A 105 11.09 3.01 6.65
CA THR A 105 10.63 3.19 5.26
C THR A 105 9.13 3.05 5.10
N ALA A 106 8.59 3.68 4.05
CA ALA A 106 7.19 3.52 3.67
C ALA A 106 6.85 2.07 3.31
N GLN A 107 7.81 1.33 2.75
CA GLN A 107 7.69 -0.09 2.44
C GLN A 107 7.50 -0.93 3.71
N GLU A 108 8.32 -0.73 4.74
CA GLU A 108 8.19 -1.45 6.02
C GLU A 108 6.83 -1.20 6.67
N VAL A 109 6.39 0.07 6.71
CA VAL A 109 5.03 0.40 7.19
C VAL A 109 4.00 -0.37 6.38
N TRP A 110 4.09 -0.35 5.06
CA TRP A 110 3.14 -1.03 4.18
C TRP A 110 3.10 -2.56 4.42
N LEU A 111 4.25 -3.18 4.65
CA LEU A 111 4.34 -4.62 4.95
C LEU A 111 3.71 -4.95 6.31
N GLU A 112 4.00 -4.19 7.36
CA GLU A 112 3.39 -4.37 8.67
C GLU A 112 1.87 -4.20 8.64
N LEU A 113 1.40 -3.20 7.89
CA LEU A 113 -0.02 -2.96 7.63
C LEU A 113 -0.66 -4.18 6.93
N SER A 114 -0.01 -4.74 5.91
CA SER A 114 -0.51 -5.91 5.18
C SER A 114 -0.49 -7.20 6.01
N ASP A 115 0.50 -7.39 6.87
CA ASP A 115 0.56 -8.54 7.76
C ASP A 115 -0.60 -8.51 8.77
N ARG A 116 -0.84 -7.35 9.40
CA ARG A 116 -1.96 -7.13 10.31
C ARG A 116 -3.31 -7.37 9.64
N PHE A 117 -3.46 -6.92 8.39
CA PHE A 117 -4.66 -7.22 7.60
C PHE A 117 -4.85 -8.72 7.43
N SER A 118 -3.79 -9.45 7.11
CA SER A 118 -3.85 -10.90 6.91
C SER A 118 -4.27 -11.61 8.20
N GLN A 119 -3.72 -11.19 9.35
CA GLN A 119 -4.07 -11.73 10.66
C GLN A 119 -5.54 -11.47 11.05
N GLN A 120 -6.05 -10.25 10.83
CA GLN A 120 -7.45 -9.91 11.15
C GLN A 120 -8.45 -10.66 10.27
N ASN A 121 -8.11 -10.95 9.01
CA ASN A 121 -9.00 -11.66 8.10
C ASN A 121 -8.89 -13.18 8.19
N ALA A 122 -7.82 -13.74 8.75
CA ALA A 122 -7.62 -15.19 8.85
C ALA A 122 -8.81 -15.93 9.51
N PRO A 123 -9.40 -15.46 10.63
CA PRO A 123 -10.59 -16.10 11.22
C PRO A 123 -11.80 -16.06 10.29
N ARG A 124 -12.00 -14.96 9.56
CA ARG A 124 -13.13 -14.78 8.64
C ARG A 124 -13.00 -15.65 7.40
N ILE A 125 -11.79 -15.74 6.84
CA ILE A 125 -11.46 -16.66 5.75
C ILE A 125 -11.68 -18.11 6.18
N PHE A 126 -11.27 -18.46 7.40
CA PHE A 126 -11.48 -19.80 7.96
C PHE A 126 -12.97 -20.13 8.15
N GLN A 127 -13.76 -19.19 8.68
CA GLN A 127 -15.21 -19.36 8.81
C GLN A 127 -15.89 -19.54 7.45
N LEU A 128 -15.54 -18.73 6.45
CA LEU A 128 -16.06 -18.85 5.08
C LEU A 128 -15.67 -20.19 4.45
N SER A 129 -14.41 -20.60 4.59
CA SER A 129 -13.91 -21.89 4.08
C SER A 129 -14.64 -23.06 4.73
N ARG A 130 -14.87 -23.00 6.05
CA ARG A 130 -15.66 -23.99 6.77
C ARG A 130 -17.10 -24.00 6.28
N ALA A 131 -17.75 -22.84 6.16
CA ALA A 131 -19.12 -22.72 5.71
C ALA A 131 -19.33 -23.37 4.33
N ILE A 132 -18.44 -23.06 3.36
CA ILE A 132 -18.44 -23.68 2.03
C ILE A 132 -18.28 -25.20 2.14
N ALA A 133 -17.26 -25.68 2.87
CA ALA A 133 -17.03 -27.11 3.05
C ALA A 133 -18.21 -27.84 3.70
N THR A 134 -18.88 -27.24 4.70
CA THR A 134 -20.11 -27.80 5.28
C THR A 134 -21.30 -27.74 4.32
N HIS A 135 -21.38 -26.74 3.45
CA HIS A 135 -22.44 -26.63 2.45
C HIS A 135 -22.29 -27.69 1.35
N GLU A 136 -21.05 -27.99 0.94
CA GLU A 136 -20.73 -29.10 0.03
C GLU A 136 -20.96 -30.49 0.67
N GLN A 137 -20.80 -30.63 1.99
CA GLN A 137 -21.07 -31.88 2.72
C GLN A 137 -22.58 -32.11 2.98
N GLY A 138 -23.38 -31.05 3.09
CA GLY A 138 -24.82 -31.14 3.29
C GLY A 138 -25.58 -31.72 2.09
N THR A 139 -25.02 -31.63 0.89
CA THR A 139 -25.62 -32.18 -0.35
C THR A 139 -25.15 -33.60 -0.67
N CYS A 140 -24.07 -34.10 -0.06
CA CYS A 140 -23.53 -35.45 -0.32
C CYS A 140 -24.08 -36.57 0.58
N THR A 141 -24.99 -36.31 1.52
CA THR A 141 -25.44 -37.33 2.50
C THR A 141 -26.91 -37.77 2.37
N MET A 142 -27.59 -37.51 1.25
CA MET A 142 -28.96 -38.04 1.00
C MET A 142 -28.99 -39.19 -0.02
N GLY A 143 -28.20 -40.24 0.22
CA GLY A 143 -28.12 -41.36 -0.72
C GLY A 143 -27.70 -42.68 -0.11
N ARG A 144 -28.11 -43.03 1.12
CA ARG A 144 -28.07 -44.43 1.59
C ARG A 144 -28.99 -44.65 2.78
N THR A 145 -30.29 -44.58 2.53
CA THR A 145 -31.28 -45.21 3.42
C THR A 145 -31.69 -46.55 2.81
N LEU A 146 -31.57 -47.58 3.65
CA LEU A 146 -31.84 -49.00 3.50
C LEU A 146 -32.90 -49.43 2.47
N PHE A 147 -32.61 -50.54 1.78
CA PHE A 147 -33.61 -51.59 1.56
C PHE A 147 -33.08 -52.92 2.10
N LEU A 148 -33.92 -53.57 2.90
CA LEU A 148 -33.79 -54.92 3.46
C LEU A 148 -33.70 -55.98 2.36
#